data_AF-A0A9R1Q5H1-F1
#
_entry.id   AF-A0A9R1Q5H1-F1
#
_cell.length_a   1.000
_cell.length_b   1.000
_cell.length_c   1.000
_cell.angle_alpha   90.00
_cell.angle_beta   90.00
_cell.angle_gamma   90.00
#
_symmetry.space_group_name_H-M   'P 1'
#
loop_
_entity.id
_entity.type
_entity.pdbx_description
1 polymer ?
#
loop_
_entity_poly.entity_id
_entity_poly.type
_entity_poly.pdbx_seq_one_letter_code
_entity_poly.pdbx_strand_id
1 'polypeptide(L)'
;MRVKHKNVVRFLGYCADRQGSMATYNGKLVMADIHQRLLCFEYIPKVGLDKYITDAYREWRNCYKIIKGICEGIKFLHDNHIIHLDLKPANILLDDSMVPKNY
;
A
#
# COMPACT_ATOMS: atom_id res chain seq x y z
N MET A 1 4.72 -7.43 -15.72
CA MET A 1 5.35 -7.94 -14.48
C MET A 1 4.25 -8.14 -13.45
N ARG A 2 4.02 -9.36 -12.96
CA ARG A 2 2.93 -9.64 -12.00
C ARG A 2 3.52 -9.85 -10.62
N VAL A 3 3.65 -8.76 -9.86
CA VAL A 3 4.15 -8.75 -8.48
C VAL A 3 3.10 -9.44 -7.60
N LYS A 4 3.37 -10.67 -7.17
CA LYS A 4 2.46 -11.44 -6.31
C LYS A 4 3.28 -12.19 -5.26
N HIS A 5 3.16 -11.77 -4.01
CA HIS A 5 3.82 -12.41 -2.88
C HIS A 5 2.89 -12.36 -1.66
N LYS A 6 2.95 -13.37 -0.78
CA LYS A 6 2.07 -13.45 0.40
C LYS A 6 2.21 -12.23 1.33
N ASN A 7 3.42 -11.64 1.41
CA ASN A 7 3.75 -10.48 2.23
C ASN A 7 3.83 -9.15 1.47
N VAL A 8 3.23 -9.05 0.28
CA VAL A 8 3.10 -7.80 -0.47
C VAL A 8 1.64 -7.63 -0.83
N VAL A 9 1.09 -6.43 -0.66
CA VAL A 9 -0.28 -6.13 -1.06
C VAL A 9 -0.38 -6.26 -2.57
N ARG A 10 -1.31 -7.10 -3.03
CA ARG A 10 -1.48 -7.36 -4.46
C ARG A 10 -2.07 -6.14 -5.17
N PHE A 11 -1.29 -5.56 -6.07
CA PHE A 11 -1.79 -4.63 -7.07
C PHE A 11 -2.72 -5.34 -8.07
N LEU A 12 -3.92 -4.81 -8.27
CA LEU A 12 -4.94 -5.36 -9.16
C LEU A 12 -5.00 -4.63 -10.49
N GLY A 13 -4.73 -3.32 -10.49
CA GLY A 13 -4.81 -2.49 -11.67
C GLY A 13 -4.86 -1.01 -11.32
N TYR A 14 -4.99 -0.17 -12.34
CA TYR A 14 -5.12 1.26 -12.18
C TYR A 14 -6.23 1.80 -13.08
N CYS A 15 -6.78 2.95 -12.69
CA CYS A 15 -7.62 3.78 -13.53
C CYS A 15 -6.93 5.12 -13.75
N ALA A 16 -6.95 5.62 -14.98
CA ALA A 16 -6.48 6.94 -15.34
C ALA A 16 -7.55 7.59 -16.22
N ASP A 17 -8.22 8.59 -15.65
CA ASP A 17 -9.30 9.31 -16.31
C ASP A 17 -8.92 10.79 -16.48
N ARG A 18 -9.41 11.39 -17.56
CA ARG A 18 -9.13 12.77 -17.94
C ARG A 18 -10.45 13.44 -18.29
N GLN A 19 -10.86 14.39 -17.45
CA GLN A 19 -12.11 15.11 -17.62
C GLN A 19 -11.83 16.60 -17.88
N GLY A 20 -12.56 17.18 -18.82
CA GLY A 20 -12.55 18.61 -19.04
C GLY A 20 -13.42 19.32 -18.00
N SER A 21 -12.92 20.38 -17.39
CA SER A 21 -13.66 21.25 -16.50
C SER A 21 -13.42 22.71 -16.86
N MET A 22 -14.49 23.51 -16.86
CA MET A 22 -14.35 24.96 -17.01
C MET A 22 -13.68 25.53 -15.75
N ALA A 23 -12.57 26.24 -15.92
CA ALA A 23 -11.87 26.92 -14.84
C ALA A 23 -11.50 28.35 -15.25
N THR A 24 -11.38 29.24 -14.27
CA THR A 24 -10.89 30.61 -14.52
C THR A 24 -9.38 30.63 -14.36
N TYR A 25 -8.67 31.11 -15.38
CA TYR A 25 -7.22 31.31 -15.37
C TYR A 25 -6.89 32.72 -15.89
N ASN A 26 -6.20 33.52 -15.07
CA ASN A 26 -5.89 34.92 -15.36
C ASN A 26 -7.11 35.75 -15.81
N GLY A 27 -8.26 35.56 -15.15
CA GLY A 27 -9.51 36.26 -15.47
C GLY A 27 -10.21 35.78 -16.73
N LYS A 28 -9.69 34.77 -17.44
CA LYS A 28 -10.33 34.15 -18.61
C LYS A 28 -10.89 32.78 -18.26
N LEU A 29 -12.06 32.48 -18.82
CA LEU A 29 -12.66 31.16 -18.72
C LEU A 29 -11.96 30.22 -19.71
N VAL A 30 -11.37 29.13 -19.22
CA VAL A 30 -10.61 28.15 -20.01
C VAL A 30 -11.13 26.74 -19.73
N MET A 31 -11.01 25.85 -20.73
CA MET A 31 -11.16 24.42 -20.51
C MET A 31 -9.86 23.87 -19.93
N ALA A 32 -9.91 23.40 -18.70
CA ALA A 32 -8.79 22.76 -18.03
C ALA A 32 -9.00 21.25 -17.95
N ASP A 33 -7.92 20.49 -18.07
CA ASP A 33 -7.94 19.05 -17.87
C ASP A 33 -7.71 18.70 -16.40
N ILE A 34 -8.66 17.95 -15.85
CA ILE A 34 -8.57 17.33 -14.54
C ILE A 34 -8.18 15.87 -14.75
N HIS A 35 -7.05 15.49 -14.17
CA HIS A 35 -6.57 14.10 -14.20
C HIS A 35 -6.97 13.40 -12.91
N GLN A 36 -7.77 12.35 -13.00
CA GLN A 36 -8.06 11.44 -11.89
C GLN A 36 -7.28 10.15 -12.07
N ARG A 37 -6.55 9.72 -11.04
CA ARG A 37 -5.76 8.48 -11.07
C ARG A 37 -6.07 7.65 -9.84
N LEU A 38 -6.40 6.39 -10.03
CA LEU A 38 -6.72 5.44 -8.98
C LEU A 38 -5.80 4.23 -9.10
N LEU A 39 -5.33 3.73 -7.96
CA LEU A 39 -4.65 2.44 -7.86
C LEU A 39 -5.57 1.48 -7.12
N CYS A 40 -5.79 0.31 -7.70
CA CYS A 40 -6.63 -0.72 -7.13
C CYS A 40 -5.75 -1.83 -6.54
N PHE A 41 -5.98 -2.15 -5.28
CA PHE A 41 -5.27 -3.18 -4.53
C PHE A 41 -6.25 -4.21 -3.97
N GLU A 42 -5.74 -5.38 -3.57
CA GLU A 42 -6.54 -6.29 -2.76
C GLU A 42 -6.97 -5.62 -1.44
N TYR A 43 -8.19 -5.94 -1.01
CA TYR A 43 -8.69 -5.47 0.28
C TYR A 43 -8.14 -6.33 1.41
N ILE A 44 -7.56 -5.71 2.44
CA ILE A 44 -7.07 -6.38 3.64
C ILE A 44 -7.93 -5.92 4.84
N PRO A 45 -8.76 -6.80 5.42
CA PRO A 45 -9.81 -6.45 6.40
C PRO A 45 -9.32 -6.01 7.81
N LYS A 46 -8.06 -5.58 7.97
CA LYS A 46 -7.48 -5.29 9.28
C LYS A 46 -6.59 -4.07 9.29
N VAL A 47 -6.25 -3.67 10.51
CA VAL A 47 -5.59 -2.43 10.86
C VAL A 47 -4.09 -2.49 10.54
N GLY A 48 -3.49 -1.34 10.22
CA GLY A 48 -2.05 -1.20 10.07
C GLY A 48 -1.29 -1.63 11.33
N LEU A 49 -0.04 -2.05 11.13
CA LEU A 49 0.85 -2.51 12.20
C LEU A 49 1.06 -1.42 13.25
N ASP A 50 1.00 -0.15 12.87
CA ASP A 50 1.07 1.02 13.75
C ASP A 50 0.06 0.96 14.90
N LYS A 51 -1.20 0.58 14.63
CA LYS A 51 -2.22 0.47 15.68
C LYS A 51 -2.14 -0.87 16.41
N TYR A 52 -1.62 -1.90 15.75
CA TYR A 52 -1.36 -3.17 16.40
C TYR A 52 -0.26 -3.02 17.46
N ILE A 53 0.85 -2.32 17.19
CA ILE A 53 1.95 -2.26 18.16
C ILE A 53 1.66 -1.40 19.40
N THR A 54 0.63 -0.55 19.37
CA THR A 54 0.26 0.30 20.52
C THR A 54 -0.52 -0.43 21.62
N ASP A 55 -1.15 -1.57 21.30
CA ASP A 55 -1.97 -2.32 22.26
C ASP A 55 -1.19 -3.48 22.91
N ALA A 56 -0.85 -3.31 24.20
CA ALA A 56 -0.49 -4.34 25.18
C ALA A 56 0.72 -5.28 24.88
N TYR A 57 1.06 -6.10 25.89
CA TYR A 57 2.09 -7.13 25.81
C TYR A 57 1.81 -8.12 24.67
N ARG A 58 2.86 -8.49 23.93
CA ARG A 58 2.77 -9.43 22.81
C ARG A 58 3.73 -10.59 23.01
N GLU A 59 3.24 -11.79 22.74
CA GLU A 59 4.10 -12.97 22.69
C GLU A 59 5.19 -12.79 21.63
N TRP A 60 6.44 -12.96 22.03
CA TRP A 60 7.60 -12.83 21.14
C TRP A 60 7.47 -13.66 19.86
N ARG A 61 6.87 -14.86 19.96
CA ARG A 61 6.66 -15.75 18.81
C ARG A 61 5.82 -15.08 17.71
N ASN A 62 4.84 -14.27 18.08
CA ASN A 62 4.00 -13.54 17.13
C ASN A 62 4.74 -12.34 16.55
N CYS A 63 5.49 -11.61 17.37
CA CYS A 63 6.37 -10.52 16.91
C CYS A 63 7.38 -11.01 15.87
N TYR A 64 8.05 -12.14 16.14
CA TYR A 64 9.01 -12.73 15.21
C TYR A 64 8.37 -13.13 13.87
N LYS A 65 7.18 -13.73 13.89
CA LYS A 65 6.45 -14.06 12.65
C LYS A 65 6.17 -12.83 11.79
N ILE A 66 5.78 -11.72 12.42
CA ILE A 66 5.53 -10.45 11.73
C ILE A 66 6.83 -9.89 11.15
N ILE A 67 7.89 -9.79 11.94
CA ILE A 67 9.20 -9.29 11.48
C ILE A 67 9.69 -10.12 10.29
N LYS A 68 9.66 -11.45 10.40
CA LYS A 68 10.06 -12.36 9.34
C LYS A 68 9.25 -12.13 8.06
N GLY A 69 7.92 -12.03 8.17
CA GLY A 69 7.06 -11.79 7.01
C GLY A 69 7.33 -10.46 6.32
N ILE A 70 7.58 -9.39 7.08
CA ILE A 70 7.96 -8.08 6.51
C ILE A 70 9.25 -8.22 5.70
N CYS A 71 10.29 -8.83 6.29
CA CYS A 71 11.56 -9.06 5.61
C CYS A 71 11.43 -9.93 4.35
N GLU A 72 10.60 -10.98 4.38
CA GLU A 72 10.30 -11.81 3.20
C GLU A 72 9.67 -10.98 2.07
N GLY A 73 8.73 -10.09 2.40
CA GLY A 73 8.10 -9.19 1.42
C GLY A 73 9.08 -8.17 0.83
N ILE A 74 9.89 -7.51 1.66
CA ILE A 74 10.90 -6.55 1.20
C ILE A 74 11.97 -7.22 0.34
N LYS A 75 12.46 -8.40 0.76
CA LYS A 75 13.39 -9.19 -0.05
C LYS A 75 12.81 -9.48 -1.43
N PHE A 76 11.56 -9.95 -1.49
CA PHE A 76 10.90 -10.22 -2.76
C PHE A 76 10.81 -8.97 -3.65
N LEU A 77 10.47 -7.80 -3.08
CA LEU A 77 10.45 -6.54 -3.83
C LEU A 77 11.84 -6.19 -4.38
N HIS A 78 12.87 -6.26 -3.55
CA HIS A 78 14.25 -5.95 -3.94
C HIS A 78 14.80 -6.91 -5.00
N ASP A 79 14.52 -8.21 -4.87
CA ASP A 79 14.87 -9.23 -5.87
C ASP A 79 14.20 -8.95 -7.23
N ASN A 80 13.09 -8.20 -7.23
CA ASN A 80 12.37 -7.73 -8.42
C ASN A 80 12.70 -6.27 -8.81
N HIS A 81 13.76 -5.69 -8.25
CA HIS A 81 14.17 -4.31 -8.49
C HIS A 81 13.10 -3.25 -8.15
N ILE A 82 12.22 -3.56 -7.19
CA ILE A 82 11.20 -2.65 -6.68
C ILE A 82 11.64 -2.15 -5.31
N ILE A 83 11.65 -0.83 -5.14
CA ILE A 83 11.94 -0.16 -3.86
C ILE A 83 10.61 0.29 -3.25
N HIS A 84 10.36 -0.03 -1.98
CA HIS A 84 9.11 0.31 -1.30
C HIS A 84 8.93 1.83 -1.08
N LEU A 85 10.03 2.56 -0.85
CA LEU A 85 10.12 4.02 -0.65
C LEU A 85 9.43 4.61 0.60
N ASP A 86 8.45 3.94 1.21
CA ASP A 86 7.70 4.44 2.38
C ASP A 86 7.46 3.31 3.40
N LEU A 87 8.53 2.59 3.77
CA LEU A 87 8.44 1.50 4.73
C LEU A 87 8.28 2.04 6.16
N LYS A 88 7.06 1.95 6.69
CA LYS A 88 6.69 2.36 8.05
C LYS A 88 5.56 1.49 8.60
N PRO A 89 5.34 1.44 9.93
CA PRO A 89 4.30 0.59 10.50
C PRO A 89 2.90 0.80 9.92
N ALA A 90 2.52 2.05 9.58
CA ALA A 90 1.23 2.35 8.98
C ALA A 90 1.03 1.78 7.56
N ASN A 91 2.11 1.43 6.85
CA ASN A 91 2.07 0.82 5.52
C ASN A 91 2.31 -0.70 5.56
N ILE A 92 2.34 -1.30 6.76
CA ILE A 92 2.31 -2.75 6.92
C ILE A 92 0.92 -3.15 7.38
N LEU A 93 0.16 -3.80 6.50
CA LEU A 93 -1.18 -4.30 6.82
C LEU A 93 -1.07 -5.73 7.36
N LEU A 94 -1.80 -6.03 8.43
CA LEU A 94 -1.93 -7.40 8.93
C LEU A 94 -3.23 -7.99 8.40
N ASP A 95 -3.22 -9.20 7.86
CA ASP A 95 -4.47 -9.87 7.45
C ASP A 95 -5.14 -10.64 8.61
N ASP A 96 -6.26 -11.30 8.31
CA ASP A 96 -7.02 -12.07 9.31
C ASP A 96 -6.19 -13.14 10.01
N SER A 97 -5.18 -13.68 9.35
CA SER A 97 -4.24 -14.68 9.87
C SER A 97 -2.99 -14.07 10.53
N MET A 98 -2.97 -12.76 10.74
CA MET A 98 -1.81 -12.03 11.30
C MET A 98 -0.57 -12.09 10.41
N VAL A 99 -0.74 -12.30 9.11
CA VAL A 99 0.34 -12.26 8.13
C VAL A 99 0.54 -10.81 7.68
N PRO A 100 1.75 -10.26 7.77
CA PRO A 100 2.03 -8.89 7.34
C PRO A 100 2.14 -8.78 5.83
N LYS A 101 1.65 -7.67 5.27
CA LYS A 101 1.72 -7.30 3.86
C LYS A 101 2.24 -5.88 3.73
N ASN A 102 3.32 -5.72 2.95
CA ASN A 102 3.89 -4.43 2.59
C ASN A 102 2.99 -3.76 1.53
N TYR A 103 2.50 -2.56 1.80
CA TYR A 103 1.63 -1.76 0.93
C TYR A 103 2.43 -0.71 0.13
#